data_AF-A0A959ERX7-F1
#
_entry.id   AF-A0A959ERX7-F1
#
_cell.length_a   1.000
_cell.length_b   1.000
_cell.length_c   1.000
_cell.angle_alpha   90.00
_cell.angle_beta   90.00
_cell.angle_gamma   90.00
#
_symmetry.space_group_name_H-M   'P 1'
#
loop_
_entity.id
_entity.type
_entity.pdbx_description
1 polymer ?
#
loop_
_entity_poly.entity_id
_entity_poly.type
_entity_poly.pdbx_seq_one_letter_code
_entity_poly.pdbx_strand_id
1 'polypeptide(L)'
;MLSNLVRSVLILLLFFPIALPADNPVPAPVANEGLEHVQTIFQRLIEAKGDKRMKPPTLKWSFDVGQGAFYDPNTKNISFEETAYKVCKSFGDQADDAIAYILSHELIHYYKQHGWEAAFAKQFSGRQIATDVDEDLRDIKQQETESDLLGGFLAYTAGYNTVGIAPEFLPKLYDAYPNWPKGQNPKYPTLEERVLLAQSTQKELEQLIEIFETANMLTAIEHYADAIDYFNYILSLYQSRELKNNMGVLHCMLALKEF
;
A
#
# COMPACT_ATOMS: atom_id res chain seq x y z
N MET A 1 38.49 57.47 41.92
CA MET A 1 38.03 56.06 41.86
C MET A 1 37.22 55.94 40.56
N LEU A 2 37.78 55.70 39.36
CA LEU A 2 38.61 54.57 38.87
C LEU A 2 38.01 53.24 39.35
N SER A 3 37.48 52.33 38.53
CA SER A 3 37.90 51.80 37.21
C SER A 3 36.67 51.32 36.37
N ASN A 4 36.45 51.63 35.08
CA ASN A 4 37.13 51.23 33.83
C ASN A 4 37.38 49.70 33.71
N LEU A 5 36.87 49.01 32.68
CA LEU A 5 37.57 48.63 31.43
C LEU A 5 36.57 47.77 30.59
N VAL A 6 36.41 47.77 29.26
CA VAL A 6 37.17 48.23 28.07
C VAL A 6 36.18 48.49 26.93
N ARG A 7 36.37 49.59 26.20
CA ARG A 7 36.01 49.77 24.77
C ARG A 7 37.29 49.62 23.94
N SER A 8 37.26 48.84 22.86
CA SER A 8 38.15 48.86 21.67
C SER A 8 37.42 48.05 20.58
N VAL A 9 36.84 48.57 19.49
CA VAL A 9 37.36 49.29 18.29
C VAL A 9 38.27 48.41 17.40
N LEU A 10 38.03 48.50 16.06
CA LEU A 10 38.84 48.07 14.88
C LEU A 10 38.58 46.60 14.42
N ILE A 11 38.33 46.20 13.15
CA ILE A 11 38.61 46.71 11.79
C ILE A 11 37.57 46.18 10.77
N LEU A 12 37.29 47.04 9.78
CA LEU A 12 36.65 46.86 8.47
C LEU A 12 37.01 45.57 7.70
N LEU A 13 36.04 44.93 7.02
CA LEU A 13 36.22 44.45 5.64
C LEU A 13 34.84 44.42 4.95
N LEU A 14 34.53 45.51 4.26
CA LEU A 14 33.49 45.55 3.24
C LEU A 14 33.99 44.76 2.02
N PHE A 15 33.54 43.52 1.88
CA PHE A 15 33.44 42.91 0.56
C PHE A 15 32.07 43.25 0.00
N PHE A 16 32.03 44.08 -1.03
CA PHE A 16 30.92 44.10 -1.97
C PHE A 16 30.98 42.80 -2.78
N PRO A 17 29.98 41.91 -2.71
CA PRO A 17 29.68 41.07 -3.85
C PRO A 17 28.91 41.93 -4.84
N ILE A 18 29.45 42.00 -6.05
CA ILE A 18 28.74 42.42 -7.26
C ILE A 18 27.39 41.72 -7.26
N ALA A 19 26.29 42.49 -7.36
CA ALA A 19 24.97 41.93 -7.57
C ALA A 19 24.99 41.17 -8.89
N LEU A 20 25.05 39.84 -8.81
CA LEU A 20 24.67 38.98 -9.94
C LEU A 20 23.19 39.27 -10.23
N PRO A 21 22.78 39.30 -11.52
CA PRO A 21 21.37 39.43 -11.85
C PRO A 21 20.61 38.36 -11.06
N ALA A 22 19.51 38.78 -10.41
CA ALA A 22 18.66 37.88 -9.66
C ALA A 22 18.28 36.71 -10.59
N ASP A 23 18.82 35.53 -10.32
CA ASP A 23 18.20 34.31 -10.80
C ASP A 23 16.75 34.38 -10.34
N ASN A 24 15.83 34.26 -11.29
CA ASN A 24 14.42 34.13 -10.98
C ASN A 24 14.31 33.10 -9.84
N PRO A 25 13.63 33.41 -8.72
CA PRO A 25 13.51 32.45 -7.65
C PRO A 25 12.95 31.17 -8.25
N VAL A 26 13.74 30.09 -8.21
CA VAL A 26 13.23 28.75 -8.48
C VAL A 26 12.03 28.61 -7.56
N PRO A 27 10.80 28.42 -8.08
CA PRO A 27 9.65 28.27 -7.22
C PRO A 27 9.95 27.15 -6.23
N ALA A 28 9.74 27.40 -4.94
CA ALA A 28 9.69 26.30 -3.99
C ALA A 28 8.74 25.24 -4.56
N PRO A 29 9.07 23.94 -4.52
CA PRO A 29 8.20 22.90 -5.06
C PRO A 29 6.83 23.09 -4.41
N VAL A 30 5.84 23.44 -5.23
CA VAL A 30 4.46 23.61 -4.79
C VAL A 30 4.05 22.27 -4.20
N ALA A 31 3.61 22.26 -2.93
CA ALA A 31 3.10 21.06 -2.29
C ALA A 31 2.03 20.44 -3.21
N ASN A 32 2.24 19.20 -3.63
CA ASN A 32 1.26 18.49 -4.42
C ASN A 32 0.21 17.97 -3.44
N GLU A 33 -0.91 18.68 -3.32
CA GLU A 33 -2.04 18.31 -2.44
C GLU A 33 -2.52 16.87 -2.69
N GLY A 34 -2.44 16.39 -3.94
CA GLY A 34 -2.74 14.99 -4.28
C GLY A 34 -1.74 14.00 -3.66
N LEU A 35 -0.45 14.34 -3.64
CA LEU A 35 0.56 13.51 -2.98
C LEU A 35 0.35 13.48 -1.47
N GLU A 36 0.11 14.62 -0.82
CA GLU A 36 -0.14 14.66 0.63
C GLU A 36 -1.37 13.83 1.02
N HIS A 37 -2.42 13.91 0.21
CA HIS A 37 -3.63 13.13 0.39
C HIS A 37 -3.36 11.62 0.29
N VAL A 38 -2.73 11.17 -0.79
CA VAL A 38 -2.39 9.75 -1.00
C VAL A 38 -1.40 9.24 0.06
N GLN A 39 -0.43 10.07 0.46
CA GLN A 39 0.54 9.73 1.51
C GLN A 39 -0.13 9.48 2.86
N THR A 40 -1.18 10.24 3.18
CA THR A 40 -1.96 10.06 4.41
C THR A 40 -2.65 8.69 4.44
N ILE A 41 -3.32 8.33 3.33
CA ILE A 41 -3.98 7.03 3.18
C ILE A 41 -2.96 5.89 3.25
N PHE A 42 -1.85 6.03 2.52
CA PHE A 42 -0.75 5.07 2.50
C PHE A 42 -0.17 4.81 3.90
N GLN A 43 0.06 5.87 4.68
CA GLN A 43 0.60 5.76 6.03
C GLN A 43 -0.38 5.02 6.96
N ARG A 44 -1.68 5.30 6.86
CA ARG A 44 -2.72 4.59 7.63
C ARG A 44 -2.77 3.10 7.30
N LEU A 45 -2.60 2.72 6.03
CA LEU A 45 -2.50 1.32 5.62
C LEU A 45 -1.25 0.63 6.22
N ILE A 46 -0.10 1.29 6.18
CA ILE A 46 1.13 0.77 6.81
C ILE A 46 0.94 0.57 8.32
N GLU A 47 0.29 1.53 8.98
CA GLU A 47 0.02 1.47 10.41
C GLU A 47 -0.93 0.33 10.79
N ALA A 48 -1.98 0.10 9.99
CA ALA A 48 -2.92 -1.01 10.16
C ALA A 48 -2.26 -2.37 9.89
N LYS A 49 -1.34 -2.46 8.93
CA LYS A 49 -0.54 -3.68 8.75
C LYS A 49 0.37 -3.93 9.96
N GLY A 50 1.03 -2.87 10.43
CA GLY A 50 1.84 -2.88 11.66
C GLY A 50 3.03 -3.84 11.66
N ASP A 51 3.50 -4.30 10.49
CA ASP A 51 4.57 -5.30 10.39
C ASP A 51 5.97 -4.67 10.50
N LYS A 52 6.48 -4.63 11.74
CA LYS A 52 7.80 -4.04 12.05
C LYS A 52 8.99 -4.90 11.63
N ARG A 53 8.77 -6.12 11.09
CA ARG A 53 9.86 -6.99 10.62
C ARG A 53 10.44 -6.51 9.29
N MET A 54 9.67 -5.73 8.54
CA MET A 54 10.06 -5.15 7.26
C MET A 54 10.08 -3.63 7.38
N LYS A 55 11.07 -2.98 6.76
CA LYS A 55 11.09 -1.51 6.67
C LYS A 55 9.85 -1.07 5.87
N PRO A 56 9.11 -0.02 6.27
CA PRO A 56 8.03 0.49 5.43
C PRO A 56 8.51 0.89 4.01
N PRO A 57 7.77 0.53 2.94
CA PRO A 57 8.12 0.95 1.58
C PRO A 57 7.93 2.46 1.42
N THR A 58 8.69 3.07 0.51
CA THR A 58 8.53 4.50 0.20
C THR A 58 7.49 4.66 -0.91
N LEU A 59 6.55 5.59 -0.72
CA LEU A 59 5.64 6.01 -1.77
C LEU A 59 6.33 7.04 -2.68
N LYS A 60 6.25 6.83 -4.00
CA LYS A 60 6.78 7.74 -5.00
C LYS A 60 5.65 8.24 -5.88
N TRP A 61 5.44 9.55 -5.89
CA TRP A 61 4.55 10.17 -6.87
C TRP A 61 5.19 10.14 -8.26
N SER A 62 4.41 9.82 -9.29
CA SER A 62 4.86 9.93 -10.67
C SER A 62 3.87 10.68 -11.55
N PHE A 63 4.40 11.42 -12.51
CA PHE A 63 3.65 12.03 -13.61
C PHE A 63 3.68 11.15 -14.87
N ASP A 64 4.38 10.02 -14.81
CA ASP A 64 4.38 9.03 -15.88
C ASP A 64 2.97 8.44 -16.03
N VAL A 65 2.71 7.90 -17.22
CA VAL A 65 1.46 7.20 -17.54
C VAL A 65 1.84 5.82 -18.05
N GLY A 66 1.99 4.89 -17.12
CA GLY A 66 2.49 3.55 -17.43
C GLY A 66 1.85 2.45 -16.61
N GLN A 67 1.78 2.58 -15.29
CA GLN A 67 1.44 1.47 -14.39
C GLN A 67 0.25 1.78 -13.46
N GLY A 68 -0.15 3.04 -13.30
CA GLY A 68 -1.19 3.41 -12.33
C GLY A 68 -0.67 3.42 -10.90
N ALA A 69 -0.50 2.24 -10.32
CA ALA A 69 0.28 2.02 -9.11
C ALA A 69 1.16 0.79 -9.34
N PHE A 70 2.32 0.74 -8.69
CA PHE A 70 3.22 -0.39 -8.87
C PHE A 70 4.21 -0.54 -7.72
N TYR A 71 4.29 -1.74 -7.18
CA TYR A 71 5.37 -2.20 -6.34
C TYR A 71 6.56 -2.67 -7.18
N ASP A 72 7.74 -2.05 -6.99
CA ASP A 72 8.99 -2.49 -7.60
C ASP A 72 9.79 -3.43 -6.68
N PRO A 73 9.94 -4.73 -7.00
CA PRO A 73 10.68 -5.69 -6.19
C PRO A 73 12.17 -5.35 -6.02
N ASN A 74 12.77 -4.62 -6.97
CA ASN A 74 14.20 -4.28 -6.94
C ASN A 74 14.48 -3.14 -5.98
N THR A 75 13.71 -2.06 -6.08
CA THR A 75 13.92 -0.87 -5.24
C THR A 75 13.07 -0.86 -3.97
N LYS A 76 12.12 -1.79 -3.86
CA LYS A 76 11.17 -1.93 -2.74
C LYS A 76 10.33 -0.68 -2.49
N ASN A 77 10.03 0.07 -3.54
CA ASN A 77 9.19 1.25 -3.50
C ASN A 77 7.83 0.96 -4.13
N ILE A 78 6.84 1.76 -3.76
CA ILE A 78 5.54 1.78 -4.41
C ILE A 78 5.44 3.12 -5.15
N SER A 79 5.23 3.07 -6.47
CA SER A 79 4.91 4.26 -7.26
C SER A 79 3.41 4.43 -7.39
N PHE A 80 2.95 5.68 -7.40
CA PHE A 80 1.55 6.04 -7.63
C PHE A 80 1.48 7.21 -8.62
N GLU A 81 0.78 7.01 -9.72
CA GLU A 81 0.71 7.96 -10.82
C GLU A 81 -0.45 8.94 -10.65
N GLU A 82 -0.26 10.20 -11.07
CA GLU A 82 -1.30 11.23 -11.03
C GLU A 82 -2.56 10.81 -11.82
N THR A 83 -2.40 10.06 -12.90
CA THR A 83 -3.53 9.56 -13.69
C THR A 83 -4.39 8.58 -12.89
N ALA A 84 -3.79 7.64 -12.15
CA ALA A 84 -4.53 6.77 -11.24
C ALA A 84 -5.20 7.55 -10.09
N TYR A 85 -4.53 8.58 -9.55
CA TYR A 85 -5.14 9.48 -8.58
C TYR A 85 -6.43 10.13 -9.11
N LYS A 86 -6.39 10.66 -10.34
CA LYS A 86 -7.57 11.27 -11.00
C LYS A 86 -8.70 10.26 -11.21
N VAL A 87 -8.37 9.02 -11.55
CA VAL A 87 -9.36 7.93 -11.62
C VAL A 87 -10.01 7.70 -10.26
N CYS A 88 -9.23 7.58 -9.18
CA CYS A 88 -9.77 7.43 -7.83
C CYS A 88 -10.67 8.61 -7.44
N LYS A 89 -10.26 9.85 -7.75
CA LYS A 89 -11.08 11.04 -7.46
C LYS A 89 -12.43 11.05 -8.18
N SER A 90 -12.58 10.32 -9.30
CA SER A 90 -13.86 10.20 -10.00
C SER A 90 -14.92 9.40 -9.24
N PHE A 91 -14.56 8.72 -8.15
CA PHE A 91 -15.46 7.98 -7.26
C PHE A 91 -16.18 8.87 -6.23
N GLY A 92 -15.94 10.19 -6.24
CA GLY A 92 -16.62 11.13 -5.33
C GLY A 92 -16.34 10.80 -3.87
N ASP A 93 -17.39 10.48 -3.12
CA ASP A 93 -17.31 10.15 -1.69
C ASP A 93 -16.52 8.87 -1.41
N GLN A 94 -16.39 7.97 -2.39
CA GLN A 94 -15.60 6.74 -2.29
C GLN A 94 -14.17 6.91 -2.82
N ALA A 95 -13.71 8.14 -3.04
CA ALA A 95 -12.36 8.38 -3.57
C ALA A 95 -11.25 7.81 -2.68
N ASP A 96 -11.40 7.94 -1.36
CA ASP A 96 -10.40 7.45 -0.40
C ASP A 96 -10.40 5.92 -0.34
N ASP A 97 -11.58 5.29 -0.47
CA ASP A 97 -11.73 3.84 -0.62
C ASP A 97 -11.05 3.33 -1.90
N ALA A 98 -11.19 4.06 -3.01
CA ALA A 98 -10.52 3.73 -4.28
C ALA A 98 -8.99 3.86 -4.19
N ILE A 99 -8.48 4.91 -3.53
CA ILE A 99 -7.05 5.06 -3.27
C ILE A 99 -6.55 3.94 -2.35
N ALA A 100 -7.29 3.63 -1.30
CA ALA A 100 -6.94 2.57 -0.36
C ALA A 100 -6.94 1.19 -1.03
N TYR A 101 -7.90 0.91 -1.91
CA TYR A 101 -7.96 -0.34 -2.69
C TYR A 101 -6.65 -0.58 -3.44
N ILE A 102 -6.26 0.34 -4.33
CA ILE A 102 -5.06 0.14 -5.17
C ILE A 102 -3.76 0.19 -4.36
N LEU A 103 -3.64 1.06 -3.35
CA LEU A 103 -2.43 1.11 -2.52
C LEU A 103 -2.27 -0.12 -1.64
N SER A 104 -3.36 -0.64 -1.09
CA SER A 104 -3.32 -1.85 -0.28
C SER A 104 -2.93 -3.08 -1.09
N HIS A 105 -3.38 -3.18 -2.35
CA HIS A 105 -2.95 -4.19 -3.31
C HIS A 105 -1.43 -4.18 -3.49
N GLU A 106 -0.83 -3.02 -3.79
CA GLU A 106 0.63 -2.90 -3.93
C GLU A 106 1.39 -3.17 -2.62
N LEU A 107 0.80 -2.80 -1.47
CA LEU A 107 1.39 -3.14 -0.16
C LEU A 107 1.40 -4.65 0.08
N ILE A 108 0.40 -5.40 -0.38
CA ILE A 108 0.44 -6.86 -0.27
C ILE A 108 1.54 -7.44 -1.13
N HIS A 109 1.71 -6.99 -2.38
CA HIS A 109 2.86 -7.40 -3.19
C HIS A 109 4.18 -7.16 -2.45
N TYR A 110 4.34 -6.01 -1.79
CA TYR A 110 5.50 -5.72 -0.96
C TYR A 110 5.68 -6.70 0.22
N TYR A 111 4.66 -6.87 1.05
CA TYR A 111 4.76 -7.66 2.27
C TYR A 111 4.84 -9.17 2.02
N LYS A 112 4.25 -9.65 0.93
CA LYS A 112 4.34 -11.05 0.47
C LYS A 112 5.56 -11.30 -0.41
N GLN A 113 6.30 -10.24 -0.77
CA GLN A 113 7.50 -10.31 -1.63
C GLN A 113 7.19 -10.91 -3.01
N HIS A 114 6.01 -10.61 -3.54
CA HIS A 114 5.62 -11.00 -4.89
C HIS A 114 6.63 -10.47 -5.91
N GLY A 115 6.92 -11.27 -6.95
CA GLY A 115 7.92 -10.94 -7.97
C GLY A 115 9.39 -10.95 -7.51
N TRP A 116 9.68 -11.27 -6.24
CA TRP A 116 11.07 -11.33 -5.74
C TRP A 116 11.88 -12.43 -6.42
N GLU A 117 11.32 -13.62 -6.62
CA GLU A 117 12.02 -14.74 -7.26
C GLU A 117 12.41 -14.41 -8.71
N ALA A 118 11.50 -13.82 -9.47
CA ALA A 118 11.75 -13.33 -10.83
C ALA A 118 12.83 -12.22 -10.86
N ALA A 119 12.80 -11.29 -9.91
CA ALA A 119 13.80 -10.23 -9.78
C ALA A 119 15.19 -10.80 -9.41
N PHE A 120 15.25 -11.73 -8.47
CA PHE A 120 16.47 -12.42 -8.06
C PHE A 120 17.07 -13.22 -9.22
N ALA A 121 16.25 -13.99 -9.95
CA ALA A 121 16.67 -14.70 -11.14
C ALA A 121 17.30 -13.73 -12.17
N LYS A 122 16.62 -12.62 -12.50
CA LYS A 122 17.13 -11.63 -13.46
C LYS A 122 18.46 -10.99 -13.01
N GLN A 123 18.64 -10.79 -11.71
CA GLN A 123 19.84 -10.15 -11.15
C GLN A 123 21.05 -11.09 -11.08
N PHE A 124 20.84 -12.38 -10.80
CA PHE A 124 21.92 -13.33 -10.51
C PHE A 124 22.13 -14.41 -11.56
N SER A 125 21.16 -14.65 -12.45
CA SER A 125 21.33 -15.56 -13.58
C SER A 125 21.61 -14.76 -14.86
N GLY A 126 22.87 -14.73 -15.26
CA GLY A 126 23.25 -14.41 -16.66
C GLY A 126 22.79 -15.48 -17.67
N ARG A 127 21.82 -16.33 -17.29
CA ARG A 127 21.24 -17.41 -18.09
C ARG A 127 19.73 -17.31 -17.96
N GLN A 128 19.09 -17.38 -19.11
CA GLN A 128 17.65 -17.54 -19.26
C GLN A 128 17.22 -18.78 -18.47
N ILE A 129 16.65 -18.60 -17.28
CA ILE A 129 15.92 -19.68 -16.61
C ILE A 129 14.71 -19.93 -17.51
N ALA A 130 14.69 -21.09 -18.16
CA ALA A 130 13.55 -21.54 -18.94
C ALA A 130 12.48 -22.01 -17.94
N THR A 131 11.72 -21.07 -17.38
CA THR A 131 10.45 -21.37 -16.73
C THR A 131 9.39 -21.58 -17.81
N ASP A 132 8.46 -22.50 -17.54
CA ASP A 132 7.30 -22.70 -18.41
C ASP A 132 6.39 -21.47 -18.30
N VAL A 133 6.01 -20.89 -19.44
CA VAL A 133 5.15 -19.69 -19.50
C VAL A 133 3.84 -19.92 -18.77
N ASP A 134 3.33 -21.17 -18.78
CA ASP A 134 2.09 -21.54 -18.10
C ASP A 134 2.25 -21.64 -16.58
N GLU A 135 3.46 -21.91 -16.06
CA GLU A 135 3.74 -21.87 -14.62
C GLU A 135 3.84 -20.42 -14.13
N ASP A 136 4.56 -19.57 -14.86
CA ASP A 136 4.68 -18.14 -14.54
C ASP A 136 3.31 -17.45 -14.53
N LEU A 137 2.43 -17.76 -15.49
CA LEU A 137 1.07 -17.21 -15.55
C LEU A 137 0.18 -17.66 -14.37
N ARG A 138 0.36 -18.90 -13.88
CA ARG A 138 -0.39 -19.40 -12.72
C ARG A 138 0.07 -18.71 -11.44
N ASP A 139 1.37 -18.55 -11.27
CA ASP A 139 1.94 -17.84 -10.12
C ASP A 139 1.51 -16.37 -10.09
N ILE A 140 1.56 -15.67 -11.23
CA ILE A 140 1.05 -14.29 -11.34
C ILE A 140 -0.43 -14.22 -10.94
N LYS A 141 -1.28 -15.10 -11.47
CA LYS A 141 -2.72 -15.11 -11.12
C LYS A 141 -2.93 -15.32 -9.62
N GLN A 142 -2.15 -16.21 -9.00
CA GLN A 142 -2.23 -16.45 -7.56
C GLN A 142 -1.80 -15.22 -6.76
N GLN A 143 -0.70 -14.57 -7.14
CA GLN A 143 -0.19 -13.36 -6.48
C GLN A 143 -1.16 -12.17 -6.61
N GLU A 144 -1.78 -11.97 -7.77
CA GLU A 144 -2.80 -10.93 -7.98
C GLU A 144 -4.07 -11.23 -7.14
N THR A 145 -4.53 -12.48 -7.14
CA THR A 145 -5.71 -12.90 -6.33
C THR A 145 -5.44 -12.71 -4.84
N GLU A 146 -4.26 -13.08 -4.36
CA GLU A 146 -3.85 -12.87 -2.97
C GLU A 146 -3.74 -11.37 -2.64
N SER A 147 -3.26 -10.55 -3.58
CA SER A 147 -3.12 -9.10 -3.39
C SER A 147 -4.48 -8.40 -3.36
N ASP A 148 -5.43 -8.81 -4.19
CA ASP A 148 -6.80 -8.31 -4.14
C ASP A 148 -7.51 -8.70 -2.84
N LEU A 149 -7.42 -9.97 -2.42
CA LEU A 149 -8.08 -10.46 -1.20
C LEU A 149 -7.50 -9.79 0.06
N LEU A 150 -6.19 -9.90 0.24
CA LEU A 150 -5.52 -9.41 1.44
C LEU A 150 -5.37 -7.89 1.43
N GLY A 151 -5.32 -7.26 0.25
CA GLY A 151 -5.33 -5.82 0.08
C GLY A 151 -6.67 -5.26 0.52
N GLY A 152 -7.76 -5.86 0.03
CA GLY A 152 -9.11 -5.57 0.50
C GLY A 152 -9.25 -5.67 2.02
N PHE A 153 -8.75 -6.74 2.62
CA PHE A 153 -8.80 -6.93 4.08
C PHE A 153 -7.90 -5.94 4.85
N LEU A 154 -6.74 -5.59 4.31
CA LEU A 154 -5.89 -4.54 4.87
C LEU A 154 -6.59 -3.18 4.84
N ALA A 155 -7.22 -2.83 3.72
CA ALA A 155 -7.97 -1.58 3.60
C ALA A 155 -9.16 -1.56 4.57
N TYR A 156 -9.89 -2.67 4.69
CA TYR A 156 -10.98 -2.84 5.65
C TYR A 156 -10.53 -2.61 7.10
N THR A 157 -9.47 -3.29 7.52
CA THR A 157 -8.93 -3.13 8.90
C THR A 157 -8.30 -1.75 9.14
N ALA A 158 -7.92 -1.03 8.08
CA ALA A 158 -7.54 0.38 8.15
C ALA A 158 -8.75 1.33 8.21
N GLY A 159 -9.98 0.85 8.00
CA GLY A 159 -11.22 1.63 8.06
C GLY A 159 -11.69 2.19 6.72
N TYR A 160 -11.30 1.57 5.60
CA TYR A 160 -11.78 1.88 4.25
C TYR A 160 -12.68 0.76 3.73
N ASN A 161 -13.73 1.11 3.00
CA ASN A 161 -14.65 0.13 2.43
C ASN A 161 -14.34 -0.11 0.95
N THR A 162 -13.54 -1.13 0.67
CA THR A 162 -13.12 -1.48 -0.70
C THR A 162 -14.04 -2.48 -1.38
N VAL A 163 -15.05 -3.00 -0.67
CA VAL A 163 -16.03 -3.93 -1.21
C VAL A 163 -16.79 -3.26 -2.35
N GLY A 164 -16.76 -3.85 -3.54
CA GLY A 164 -17.44 -3.35 -4.73
C GLY A 164 -16.70 -2.24 -5.50
N ILE A 165 -15.52 -1.81 -5.04
CA ILE A 165 -14.73 -0.78 -5.75
C ILE A 165 -14.12 -1.36 -7.04
N ALA A 166 -13.51 -2.54 -6.97
CA ALA A 166 -12.71 -3.11 -8.07
C ALA A 166 -13.48 -3.26 -9.39
N PRO A 167 -14.73 -3.76 -9.44
CA PRO A 167 -15.47 -3.92 -10.71
C PRO A 167 -15.72 -2.62 -11.47
N GLU A 168 -15.87 -1.48 -10.78
CA GLU A 168 -16.00 -0.17 -11.42
C GLU A 168 -14.65 0.51 -11.64
N PHE A 169 -13.70 0.30 -10.74
CA PHE A 169 -12.36 0.89 -10.79
C PHE A 169 -11.53 0.39 -11.97
N LEU A 170 -11.50 -0.92 -12.21
CA LEU A 170 -10.67 -1.51 -13.26
C LEU A 170 -11.02 -0.98 -14.66
N PRO A 171 -12.29 -0.93 -15.10
CA PRO A 171 -12.63 -0.34 -16.39
C PRO A 171 -12.20 1.12 -16.54
N LYS A 172 -12.45 1.97 -15.52
CA LYS A 172 -12.06 3.39 -15.55
C LYS A 172 -10.54 3.55 -15.59
N LEU A 173 -9.81 2.71 -14.87
CA LEU A 173 -8.36 2.70 -14.92
C LEU A 173 -7.88 2.33 -16.33
N TYR A 174 -8.35 1.23 -16.91
CA TYR A 174 -7.98 0.84 -18.27
C TYR A 174 -8.35 1.88 -19.35
N ASP A 175 -9.41 2.66 -19.14
CA ASP A 175 -9.77 3.77 -20.04
C ASP A 175 -8.83 4.97 -19.90
N ALA A 176 -8.30 5.22 -18.69
CA ALA A 176 -7.30 6.26 -18.46
C ALA A 176 -5.90 5.89 -18.99
N TYR A 177 -5.64 4.59 -19.23
CA TYR A 177 -4.38 4.04 -19.72
C TYR A 177 -4.54 3.40 -21.12
N PRO A 178 -4.62 4.21 -22.21
CA PRO A 178 -4.96 3.71 -23.55
C PRO A 178 -3.94 2.73 -24.15
N ASN A 179 -2.69 2.75 -23.65
CA ASN A 179 -1.63 1.85 -24.10
C ASN A 179 -1.68 0.47 -23.41
N TRP A 180 -2.60 0.25 -22.46
CA TRP A 180 -2.73 -1.05 -21.81
C TRP A 180 -3.45 -2.05 -22.71
N PRO A 181 -2.96 -3.30 -22.77
CA PRO A 181 -3.64 -4.35 -23.52
C PRO A 181 -4.97 -4.66 -22.83
N LYS A 182 -6.08 -4.27 -23.47
CA LYS A 182 -7.43 -4.64 -23.02
C LYS A 182 -7.76 -6.11 -23.34
N GLY A 183 -7.20 -6.61 -24.45
CA GLY A 183 -7.37 -7.98 -24.93
C GLY A 183 -6.28 -8.92 -24.47
N GLN A 184 -6.22 -10.10 -25.09
CA GLN A 184 -5.37 -11.21 -24.66
C GLN A 184 -3.88 -10.86 -24.67
N ASN A 185 -3.19 -11.12 -23.56
CA ASN A 185 -1.77 -10.86 -23.38
C ASN A 185 -1.10 -12.15 -22.87
N PRO A 186 0.02 -12.61 -23.47
CA PRO A 186 0.74 -13.79 -23.01
C PRO A 186 1.27 -13.71 -21.57
N LYS A 187 1.28 -12.51 -20.95
CA LYS A 187 1.82 -12.27 -19.61
C LYS A 187 0.78 -11.85 -18.57
N TYR A 188 -0.44 -11.52 -18.99
CA TYR A 188 -1.47 -10.98 -18.09
C TYR A 188 -2.89 -11.41 -18.52
N PRO A 189 -3.81 -11.63 -17.56
CA PRO A 189 -5.22 -11.80 -17.87
C PRO A 189 -5.81 -10.58 -18.59
N THR A 190 -6.85 -10.80 -19.39
CA THR A 190 -7.64 -9.73 -20.03
C THR A 190 -8.37 -8.87 -19.00
N LEU A 191 -8.81 -7.67 -19.39
CA LEU A 191 -9.62 -6.82 -18.50
C LEU A 191 -10.89 -7.54 -18.02
N GLU A 192 -11.58 -8.26 -18.92
CA GLU A 192 -12.78 -9.02 -18.57
C GLU A 192 -12.48 -10.10 -17.53
N GLU A 193 -11.40 -10.86 -17.72
CA GLU A 193 -10.95 -11.86 -16.74
C GLU A 193 -10.57 -11.22 -15.40
N ARG A 194 -9.91 -10.05 -15.40
CA ARG A 194 -9.57 -9.34 -14.15
C ARG A 194 -10.81 -8.85 -13.42
N VAL A 195 -11.84 -8.36 -14.13
CA VAL A 195 -13.11 -7.95 -13.52
C VAL A 195 -13.83 -9.16 -12.92
N LEU A 196 -13.89 -10.28 -13.63
CA LEU A 196 -14.49 -11.52 -13.11
C LEU A 196 -13.74 -12.05 -11.88
N LEU A 197 -12.40 -12.01 -11.91
CA LEU A 197 -11.57 -12.39 -10.77
C LEU A 197 -11.84 -11.48 -9.57
N ALA A 198 -11.83 -10.16 -9.78
CA ALA A 198 -12.12 -9.18 -8.74
C ALA A 198 -13.50 -9.39 -8.11
N GLN A 199 -14.53 -9.74 -8.89
CA GLN A 199 -15.86 -10.09 -8.38
C GLN A 199 -15.87 -11.38 -7.55
N SER A 200 -15.08 -12.38 -7.93
CA SER A 200 -14.93 -13.61 -7.15
C SER A 200 -14.21 -13.32 -5.84
N THR A 201 -13.08 -12.63 -5.90
CA THR A 201 -12.27 -12.23 -4.74
C THR A 201 -13.05 -11.33 -3.78
N GLN A 202 -13.97 -10.50 -4.28
CA GLN A 202 -14.84 -9.70 -3.43
C GLN A 202 -15.72 -10.57 -2.52
N LYS A 203 -16.25 -11.70 -3.01
CA LYS A 203 -17.04 -12.61 -2.17
C LYS A 203 -16.20 -13.26 -1.08
N GLU A 204 -14.96 -13.61 -1.40
CA GLU A 204 -14.01 -14.14 -0.42
C GLU A 204 -13.62 -13.09 0.63
N LEU A 205 -13.47 -11.83 0.20
CA LEU A 205 -13.23 -10.70 1.10
C LEU A 205 -14.42 -10.49 2.04
N GLU A 206 -15.65 -10.49 1.52
CA GLU A 206 -16.87 -10.37 2.33
C GLU A 206 -16.93 -11.47 3.40
N GLN A 207 -16.64 -12.72 3.04
CA GLN A 207 -16.57 -13.83 3.99
C GLN A 207 -15.46 -13.63 5.04
N LEU A 208 -14.28 -13.17 4.64
CA LEU A 208 -13.18 -12.92 5.57
C LEU A 208 -13.51 -11.78 6.56
N ILE A 209 -14.21 -10.74 6.08
CA ILE A 209 -14.74 -9.66 6.92
C ILE A 209 -15.77 -10.22 7.91
N GLU A 210 -16.73 -11.03 7.45
CA GLU A 210 -17.73 -11.65 8.33
C GLU A 210 -17.10 -12.51 9.43
N ILE A 211 -16.05 -13.28 9.10
CA ILE A 211 -15.29 -14.07 10.08
C ILE A 211 -14.61 -13.16 11.11
N PHE A 212 -13.99 -12.06 10.66
CA PHE A 212 -13.36 -11.09 11.55
C PHE A 212 -14.37 -10.41 12.48
N GLU A 213 -15.50 -9.95 11.94
CA GLU A 213 -16.57 -9.34 12.73
C GLU A 213 -17.19 -10.33 13.71
N THR A 214 -17.36 -11.59 13.32
CA THR A 214 -17.81 -12.66 14.22
C THR A 214 -16.82 -12.86 15.38
N ALA A 215 -15.52 -12.87 15.11
CA ALA A 215 -14.49 -12.97 16.15
C ALA A 215 -14.56 -11.79 17.15
N ASN A 216 -14.77 -10.57 16.65
CA ASN A 216 -14.95 -9.38 17.48
C ASN A 216 -16.23 -9.47 18.32
N MET A 217 -17.34 -9.94 17.76
CA MET A 217 -18.60 -10.12 18.49
C MET A 217 -18.46 -11.18 19.59
N LEU A 218 -17.86 -12.34 19.27
CA LEU A 218 -17.56 -13.40 20.24
C LEU A 218 -16.68 -12.88 21.39
N THR A 219 -15.68 -12.06 21.06
CA THR A 219 -14.84 -11.38 22.06
C THR A 219 -15.68 -10.50 22.98
N ALA A 220 -16.60 -9.71 22.42
CA ALA A 220 -17.45 -8.78 23.16
C ALA A 220 -18.46 -9.47 24.09
N ILE A 221 -18.97 -10.64 23.70
CA ILE A 221 -19.83 -11.48 24.56
C ILE A 221 -19.04 -12.49 25.40
N GLU A 222 -17.72 -12.32 25.45
CA GLU A 222 -16.78 -13.09 26.26
C GLU A 222 -16.67 -14.59 25.95
N HIS A 223 -17.04 -14.97 24.72
CA HIS A 223 -16.80 -16.29 24.13
C HIS A 223 -15.35 -16.38 23.61
N TYR A 224 -14.38 -16.28 24.53
CA TYR A 224 -12.97 -16.12 24.17
C TYR A 224 -12.36 -17.32 23.45
N ALA A 225 -12.73 -18.54 23.85
CA ALA A 225 -12.24 -19.76 23.21
C ALA A 225 -12.68 -19.83 21.73
N ASP A 226 -13.97 -19.54 21.47
CA ASP A 226 -14.50 -19.51 20.10
C ASP A 226 -13.83 -18.38 19.29
N ALA A 227 -13.69 -17.18 19.87
CA ALA A 227 -13.04 -16.05 19.19
C ALA A 227 -11.59 -16.37 18.79
N ILE A 228 -10.84 -17.12 19.63
CA ILE A 228 -9.48 -17.57 19.34
C ILE A 228 -9.43 -18.42 18.07
N ASP A 229 -10.38 -19.33 17.86
CA ASP A 229 -10.40 -20.19 16.68
C ASP A 229 -10.60 -19.38 15.39
N TYR A 230 -11.49 -18.37 15.42
CA TYR A 230 -11.70 -17.47 14.29
C TYR A 230 -10.45 -16.62 14.01
N PHE A 231 -9.83 -16.04 15.04
CA PHE A 231 -8.60 -15.27 14.86
C PHE A 231 -7.42 -16.13 14.40
N ASN A 232 -7.33 -17.40 14.81
CA ASN A 232 -6.34 -18.36 14.30
C ASN A 232 -6.52 -18.59 12.79
N TYR A 233 -7.75 -18.77 12.32
CA TYR A 233 -8.03 -18.88 10.89
C TYR A 233 -7.58 -17.62 10.14
N ILE A 234 -7.97 -16.43 10.59
CA ILE A 234 -7.57 -15.16 9.95
C ILE A 234 -6.05 -15.03 9.94
N LEU A 235 -5.39 -15.31 11.06
CA LEU A 235 -3.93 -15.23 11.17
C LEU A 235 -3.23 -16.22 10.22
N SER A 236 -3.81 -17.39 9.94
CA SER A 236 -3.23 -18.31 8.95
C SER A 236 -3.09 -17.70 7.55
N LEU A 237 -3.94 -16.73 7.21
CA LEU A 237 -3.97 -16.04 5.91
C LEU A 237 -3.24 -14.68 5.97
N TYR A 238 -3.53 -13.90 7.00
CA TYR A 238 -3.16 -12.49 7.12
C TYR A 238 -2.65 -12.14 8.52
N GLN A 239 -1.46 -11.56 8.57
CA GLN A 239 -0.77 -11.23 9.81
C GLN A 239 -0.70 -9.70 9.98
N SER A 240 -1.29 -9.17 11.05
CA SER A 240 -1.12 -7.77 11.46
C SER A 240 -0.80 -7.63 12.95
N ARG A 241 -0.38 -6.43 13.36
CA ARG A 241 -0.14 -6.11 14.77
C ARG A 241 -1.41 -6.26 15.59
N GLU A 242 -2.52 -5.72 15.09
CA GLU A 242 -3.83 -5.68 15.75
C GLU A 242 -4.37 -7.09 15.98
N LEU A 243 -4.32 -7.98 14.98
CA LEU A 243 -4.79 -9.36 15.12
C LEU A 243 -3.97 -10.13 16.18
N LYS A 244 -2.65 -9.94 16.19
CA LYS A 244 -1.78 -10.56 17.20
C LYS A 244 -2.04 -10.01 18.60
N ASN A 245 -2.31 -8.71 18.71
CA ASN A 245 -2.69 -8.09 19.96
C ASN A 245 -4.02 -8.66 20.47
N ASN A 246 -5.03 -8.76 19.61
CA ASN A 246 -6.33 -9.33 19.96
C ASN A 246 -6.19 -10.77 20.45
N MET A 247 -5.40 -11.60 19.77
CA MET A 247 -5.07 -12.96 20.24
C MET A 247 -4.42 -12.97 21.62
N GLY A 248 -3.44 -12.10 21.88
CA GLY A 248 -2.80 -11.99 23.19
C GLY A 248 -3.79 -11.61 24.29
N VAL A 249 -4.67 -10.64 24.02
CA VAL A 249 -5.74 -10.24 24.94
C VAL A 249 -6.69 -11.40 25.20
N LEU A 250 -7.15 -12.09 24.15
CA LEU A 250 -8.08 -13.21 24.28
C LEU A 250 -7.54 -14.35 25.14
N HIS A 251 -6.29 -14.76 24.94
CA HIS A 251 -5.67 -15.78 25.78
C HIS A 251 -5.55 -15.34 27.24
N CYS A 252 -5.24 -14.06 27.49
CA CYS A 252 -5.22 -13.51 28.84
C CYS A 252 -6.62 -13.55 29.48
N MET A 253 -7.65 -13.09 28.76
CA MET A 253 -9.03 -13.07 29.24
C MET A 253 -9.59 -14.48 29.48
N LEU A 254 -9.26 -15.44 28.61
CA LEU A 254 -9.62 -16.84 28.79
C LEU A 254 -8.98 -17.41 30.06
N ALA A 255 -7.69 -17.14 30.29
CA ALA A 255 -7.00 -17.59 31.50
C ALA A 255 -7.60 -16.96 32.78
N LEU A 256 -8.01 -15.69 32.73
CA LEU A 256 -8.64 -15.00 33.86
C LEU A 256 -10.02 -15.57 34.24
N LYS A 257 -10.73 -16.26 33.34
CA LYS A 257 -12.01 -16.92 33.67
C LYS A 257 -11.85 -18.19 34.51
N GLU A 258 -10.65 -18.75 34.55
CA GLU A 258 -10.35 -19.98 35.29
C GLU A 258 -9.92 -19.74 36.75
N PHE A 259 -9.83 -18.46 37.18
CA PHE A 259 -9.42 -18.04 38.53
C PHE A 259 -10.38 -17.02 39.13
#